data_AF-A0A1G9K0C6-F1
#
_entry.id   AF-A0A1G9K0C6-F1
#
_cell.length_a   1.000
_cell.length_b   1.000
_cell.length_c   1.000
_cell.angle_alpha   90.00
_cell.angle_beta   90.00
_cell.angle_gamma   90.00
#
_symmetry.space_group_name_H-M   'P 1'
#
loop_
_entity.id
_entity.type
_entity.pdbx_description
1 polymer ?
#
loop_
_entity_poly.entity_id
_entity_poly.type
_entity_poly.pdbx_seq_one_letter_code
_entity_poly.pdbx_strand_id
1 'polypeptide(L)'
;MKPTPGQVPASVPAAGPVGAPSRTVKIVRIVLIASGVAVISYGLLGLPTQLGAMQLVGLLAWLAGAVVLHDGVVVPLSTLVGAGLTRIGVGLRPASSAVLRGALMTGALVTLLVALLLKAQSVAQNVSVLEGQYAVALCWFWAALTLVTAAAIFVLQRRAPAAGP
;
A
#
# COMPACT_ATOMS: atom_id res chain seq x y z
N MET A 1 50.26 -18.35 -20.59
CA MET A 1 49.44 -18.63 -19.40
C MET A 1 48.03 -18.99 -19.87
N LYS A 2 47.62 -20.25 -19.69
CA LYS A 2 46.32 -20.77 -20.13
C LYS A 2 45.35 -20.71 -18.93
N PRO A 3 44.13 -20.17 -19.07
CA PRO A 3 43.19 -20.08 -17.94
C PRO A 3 42.70 -21.49 -17.57
N THR A 4 42.71 -21.79 -16.28
CA THR A 4 42.27 -23.07 -15.71
C THR A 4 40.75 -23.20 -15.86
N PRO A 5 40.22 -24.18 -16.61
CA PRO A 5 38.79 -24.44 -16.66
C PRO A 5 38.40 -25.28 -15.43
N GLY A 6 37.68 -24.70 -14.46
CA GLY A 6 37.23 -25.50 -13.31
C GLY A 6 36.64 -24.80 -12.09
N GLN A 7 36.55 -23.47 -12.01
CA GLN A 7 35.82 -22.84 -10.91
C GLN A 7 34.33 -22.73 -11.24
N VAL A 8 33.60 -23.79 -10.92
CA VAL A 8 32.14 -23.76 -10.75
C VAL A 8 31.87 -22.82 -9.57
N PRO A 9 31.05 -21.77 -9.72
CA PRO A 9 30.70 -20.90 -8.59
C PRO A 9 30.03 -21.73 -7.50
N ALA A 10 30.43 -21.50 -6.25
CA ALA A 10 29.90 -22.15 -5.06
C ALA A 10 28.36 -22.18 -5.13
N SER A 11 27.78 -23.36 -4.93
CA SER A 11 26.34 -23.58 -4.92
C SER A 11 25.66 -22.58 -3.98
N VAL A 12 24.67 -21.86 -4.50
CA VAL A 12 23.77 -21.02 -3.70
C VAL A 12 23.21 -21.91 -2.58
N PRO A 13 23.39 -21.56 -1.29
CA PRO A 13 22.86 -22.36 -0.21
C PRO A 13 21.34 -22.50 -0.41
N ALA A 14 20.87 -23.74 -0.48
CA ALA A 14 19.45 -24.03 -0.62
C ALA A 14 18.69 -23.28 0.47
N ALA A 15 17.75 -22.42 0.04
CA ALA A 15 16.86 -21.73 0.96
C ALA A 15 16.19 -22.79 1.86
N GLY A 16 16.49 -22.75 3.16
CA GLY A 16 15.95 -23.71 4.12
C GLY A 16 14.41 -23.71 4.08
N PRO A 17 13.77 -24.81 4.49
CA PRO A 17 12.32 -24.95 4.42
C PRO A 17 11.65 -23.80 5.20
N VAL A 18 10.87 -22.99 4.48
CA VAL A 18 10.04 -21.95 5.09
C VAL A 18 9.06 -22.64 6.04
N GLY A 19 9.20 -22.39 7.35
CA GLY A 19 8.39 -23.02 8.37
C GLY A 19 6.89 -22.90 8.09
N ALA A 20 6.12 -23.95 8.39
CA ALA A 20 4.70 -23.98 8.11
C ALA A 20 3.97 -22.79 8.77
N PRO A 21 3.05 -22.11 8.06
CA PRO A 21 2.38 -20.93 8.60
C PRO A 21 1.58 -21.28 9.87
N SER A 22 1.62 -20.39 10.86
CA SER A 22 0.94 -20.58 12.13
C SER A 22 -0.57 -20.78 11.93
N ARG A 23 -1.20 -21.52 12.85
CA ARG A 23 -2.65 -21.77 12.82
C ARG A 23 -3.46 -20.45 12.74
N THR A 24 -3.01 -19.42 13.44
CA THR A 24 -3.59 -18.07 13.39
C THR A 24 -3.54 -17.47 11.99
N VAL A 25 -2.39 -17.52 11.30
CA VAL A 25 -2.27 -17.00 9.92
C VAL A 25 -3.19 -17.75 8.96
N LYS A 26 -3.33 -19.08 9.12
CA LYS A 26 -4.25 -19.88 8.30
C LYS A 26 -5.70 -19.47 8.52
N ILE A 27 -6.13 -19.32 9.78
CA ILE A 27 -7.50 -18.91 10.12
C ILE A 27 -7.79 -17.52 9.57
N VAL A 28 -6.91 -16.54 9.84
CA VAL A 28 -7.07 -15.17 9.34
C VAL A 28 -7.18 -15.16 7.81
N ARG A 29 -6.34 -15.94 7.12
CA ARG A 29 -6.41 -16.05 5.65
C ARG A 29 -7.76 -16.59 5.18
N ILE A 30 -8.27 -17.65 5.82
CA ILE A 30 -9.58 -18.22 5.47
C ILE A 30 -10.69 -17.20 5.69
N VAL A 31 -10.67 -16.49 6.82
CA VAL A 31 -11.66 -15.45 7.13
C VAL A 31 -11.62 -14.35 6.07
N LEU A 32 -10.43 -13.84 5.72
CA LEU A 32 -10.29 -12.80 4.70
C LEU A 32 -10.79 -13.25 3.33
N ILE A 33 -10.47 -14.49 2.92
CA ILE A 33 -10.96 -15.06 1.66
C ILE A 33 -12.49 -15.18 1.69
N ALA A 34 -13.04 -15.77 2.75
CA ALA A 34 -14.48 -15.98 2.88
C ALA A 34 -15.25 -14.64 2.88
N SER A 35 -14.77 -13.64 3.63
CA SER A 35 -15.35 -12.31 3.65
C SER A 35 -15.26 -11.63 2.28
N GLY A 36 -14.11 -11.73 1.60
CA GLY A 36 -13.94 -11.18 0.25
C GLY A 36 -14.91 -11.80 -0.76
N VAL A 37 -15.03 -13.12 -0.75
CA VAL A 37 -15.98 -13.85 -1.60
C VAL A 37 -17.42 -13.43 -1.29
N ALA A 38 -17.79 -13.34 -0.01
CA ALA A 38 -19.14 -12.94 0.38
C ALA A 38 -19.51 -11.55 -0.14
N VAL A 39 -18.61 -10.57 -0.02
CA VAL A 39 -18.83 -9.19 -0.51
C VAL A 39 -18.93 -9.17 -2.04
N ILE A 40 -18.04 -9.87 -2.75
CA ILE A 40 -18.05 -9.94 -4.22
C ILE A 40 -19.34 -10.59 -4.71
N SER A 41 -19.74 -11.72 -4.13
CA SER A 41 -20.97 -12.42 -4.48
C SER A 41 -22.21 -11.55 -4.22
N TYR A 42 -22.26 -10.84 -3.09
CA TYR A 42 -23.34 -9.91 -2.79
C TYR A 42 -23.46 -8.82 -3.87
N GLY A 43 -22.33 -8.22 -4.25
CA GLY A 43 -22.29 -7.23 -5.32
C GLY A 43 -22.75 -7.80 -6.68
N LEU A 44 -22.21 -8.95 -7.10
CA LEU A 44 -22.55 -9.57 -8.38
C LEU A 44 -24.02 -9.98 -8.49
N LEU A 45 -24.65 -10.37 -7.39
CA LEU A 45 -26.08 -10.70 -7.35
C LEU A 45 -26.96 -9.44 -7.35
N GLY A 46 -26.51 -8.35 -6.71
CA GLY A 46 -27.28 -7.10 -6.62
C GLY A 46 -27.18 -6.22 -7.87
N LEU A 47 -25.97 -6.05 -8.42
CA LEU A 47 -25.70 -5.09 -9.50
C LEU A 47 -26.60 -5.24 -10.74
N PRO A 48 -26.88 -6.45 -11.27
CA PRO A 48 -27.73 -6.60 -12.45
C PRO A 48 -29.20 -6.23 -12.20
N THR A 49 -29.65 -6.30 -10.94
CA THR A 49 -31.03 -5.94 -10.55
C THR A 49 -31.18 -4.45 -10.25
N GLN A 50 -30.09 -3.77 -9.93
CA GLN A 50 -30.07 -2.36 -9.52
C GLN A 50 -29.62 -1.40 -10.63
N LEU A 51 -28.89 -1.90 -11.63
CA LEU A 51 -28.32 -1.10 -12.71
C LEU A 51 -28.81 -1.56 -14.08
N GLY A 52 -29.07 -0.61 -14.97
CA GLY A 52 -29.32 -0.88 -16.39
C GLY A 52 -28.04 -1.32 -17.12
N ALA A 53 -28.21 -1.98 -18.27
CA ALA A 53 -27.09 -2.56 -19.03
C ALA A 53 -25.97 -1.56 -19.35
N MET A 54 -26.32 -0.31 -19.72
CA MET A 54 -25.32 0.72 -20.03
C MET A 54 -24.54 1.18 -18.80
N GLN A 55 -25.18 1.23 -17.62
CA GLN A 55 -24.53 1.58 -16.36
C GLN A 55 -23.56 0.47 -15.92
N LEU A 56 -23.91 -0.79 -16.19
CA LEU A 56 -23.02 -1.93 -15.94
C LEU A 56 -21.77 -1.87 -16.82
N VAL A 57 -21.92 -1.55 -18.11
CA VAL A 57 -20.78 -1.32 -19.01
C VAL A 57 -19.91 -0.15 -18.52
N GLY A 58 -20.52 0.95 -18.10
CA GLY A 58 -19.81 2.08 -17.51
C GLY A 58 -19.04 1.71 -16.24
N LEU A 59 -19.64 0.91 -15.36
CA LEU A 59 -18.98 0.39 -14.16
C LEU A 59 -17.79 -0.50 -14.52
N LEU A 60 -17.94 -1.41 -15.48
CA LEU A 60 -16.85 -2.29 -15.93
C LEU A 60 -15.70 -1.49 -16.53
N ALA A 61 -16.00 -0.49 -17.37
CA ALA A 61 -15.01 0.41 -17.94
C ALA A 61 -14.27 1.20 -16.86
N TRP A 62 -14.99 1.70 -15.85
CA TRP A 62 -14.39 2.37 -14.69
C TRP A 62 -13.48 1.43 -13.88
N LEU A 63 -13.93 0.20 -13.63
CA LEU A 63 -13.15 -0.81 -12.91
C LEU A 63 -11.86 -1.14 -13.65
N ALA A 64 -11.93 -1.31 -14.96
CA ALA A 64 -10.76 -1.53 -15.82
C ALA A 64 -9.78 -0.34 -15.74
N GLY A 65 -10.30 0.89 -15.83
CA GLY A 65 -9.49 2.11 -15.65
C GLY A 65 -8.82 2.17 -14.27
N ALA A 66 -9.53 1.80 -13.21
CA ALA A 66 -8.98 1.75 -11.85
C ALA A 66 -7.85 0.71 -11.72
N VAL A 67 -7.99 -0.47 -12.32
CA VAL A 67 -6.93 -1.51 -12.33
C VAL A 67 -5.69 -1.00 -13.07
N VAL A 68 -5.87 -0.40 -14.26
CA VAL A 68 -4.75 0.15 -15.03
C VAL A 68 -4.03 1.25 -14.26
N LEU A 69 -4.77 2.16 -13.61
CA LEU A 69 -4.17 3.21 -12.78
C LEU A 69 -3.42 2.61 -11.58
N HIS A 70 -4.00 1.62 -10.92
CA HIS A 70 -3.39 0.96 -9.76
C HIS A 70 -2.08 0.27 -10.15
N ASP A 71 -2.13 -0.62 -11.15
CA ASP A 71 -0.99 -1.46 -11.52
C ASP A 71 0.05 -0.69 -12.33
N GLY A 72 -0.39 0.29 -13.13
CA GLY A 72 0.48 1.10 -13.97
C GLY A 72 1.13 2.27 -13.24
N VAL A 73 0.52 2.79 -12.17
CA VAL A 73 1.04 4.00 -11.48
C VAL A 73 1.32 3.74 -10.00
N VAL A 74 0.37 3.17 -9.26
CA VAL A 74 0.51 3.01 -7.79
C VAL A 74 1.58 1.97 -7.46
N VAL A 75 1.58 0.82 -8.13
CA VAL A 75 2.57 -0.24 -7.90
C VAL A 75 4.01 0.21 -8.25
N PRO A 76 4.28 0.83 -9.41
CA PRO A 76 5.63 1.31 -9.73
C PRO A 76 6.11 2.41 -8.78
N LEU A 77 5.25 3.39 -8.45
CA LEU A 77 5.62 4.46 -7.52
C LEU A 77 5.94 3.91 -6.13
N SER A 78 5.09 3.01 -5.61
CA SER A 78 5.33 2.39 -4.29
C SER A 78 6.59 1.52 -4.27
N THR A 79 6.95 0.93 -5.40
CA THR A 79 8.19 0.17 -5.58
C THR A 79 9.39 1.11 -5.62
N LEU A 80 9.34 2.18 -6.42
CA LEU A 80 10.41 3.17 -6.54
C LEU A 80 10.69 3.88 -5.21
N VAL A 81 9.66 4.31 -4.48
CA VAL A 81 9.82 4.91 -3.15
C VAL A 81 10.42 3.90 -2.18
N GLY A 82 9.98 2.64 -2.21
CA GLY A 82 10.58 1.58 -1.39
C GLY A 82 12.07 1.36 -1.68
N ALA A 83 12.42 1.30 -2.97
CA ALA A 83 13.81 1.14 -3.42
C ALA A 83 14.66 2.37 -3.07
N GLY A 84 14.13 3.58 -3.25
CA GLY A 84 14.77 4.83 -2.87
C GLY A 84 15.04 4.91 -1.37
N LEU A 85 14.07 4.55 -0.54
CA LEU A 85 14.24 4.53 0.93
C LEU A 85 15.32 3.54 1.36
N THR A 86 15.42 2.39 0.68
CA THR A 86 16.46 1.39 0.91
C THR A 86 17.83 1.90 0.46
N ARG A 87 17.89 2.62 -0.67
CA ARG A 87 19.12 3.14 -1.25
C ARG A 87 19.68 4.36 -0.52
N ILE A 88 18.82 5.19 0.06
CA ILE A 88 19.20 6.38 0.86
C ILE A 88 19.84 5.95 2.20
N GLY A 89 19.87 4.65 2.52
CA GLY A 89 20.64 4.15 3.66
C GLY A 89 20.10 4.65 4.98
N VAL A 90 18.78 4.83 5.06
CA VAL A 90 18.10 5.17 6.31
C VAL A 90 18.39 4.00 7.26
N GLY A 91 19.36 4.17 8.17
CA GLY A 91 19.89 3.16 9.10
C GLY A 91 18.88 2.66 10.15
N LEU A 92 17.60 2.73 9.82
CA LEU A 92 16.48 2.24 10.58
C LEU A 92 16.41 0.71 10.49
N ARG A 93 15.93 0.11 11.58
CA ARG A 93 15.63 -1.33 11.64
C ARG A 93 14.56 -1.70 10.58
N PRO A 94 14.54 -2.94 10.07
CA PRO A 94 13.59 -3.37 9.04
C PRO A 94 12.11 -3.09 9.37
N ALA A 95 11.72 -3.23 10.64
CA ALA A 95 10.37 -2.91 11.09
C ALA A 95 10.06 -1.41 11.01
N SER A 96 11.02 -0.56 11.38
CA SER A 96 10.86 0.89 11.34
C SER A 96 10.84 1.43 9.91
N SER A 97 11.64 0.86 8.99
CA SER A 97 11.61 1.23 7.58
C SER A 97 10.31 0.79 6.89
N ALA A 98 9.73 -0.35 7.28
CA ALA A 98 8.41 -0.78 6.83
C ALA A 98 7.30 0.20 7.26
N VAL A 99 7.33 0.66 8.52
CA VAL A 99 6.38 1.66 9.02
C VAL A 99 6.52 2.99 8.27
N LEU A 100 7.75 3.47 8.07
CA LEU A 100 8.00 4.71 7.33
C LEU A 100 7.51 4.61 5.87
N ARG A 101 7.78 3.49 5.20
CA ARG A 101 7.29 3.23 3.84
C ARG A 101 5.77 3.20 3.78
N GLY A 102 5.13 2.54 4.74
CA GLY A 102 3.67 2.52 4.87
C GLY A 102 3.09 3.92 5.02
N ALA A 103 3.64 4.71 5.94
CA ALA A 103 3.22 6.09 6.17
C ALA A 103 3.37 6.96 4.92
N LEU A 104 4.52 6.92 4.23
CA LEU A 104 4.73 7.69 3.01
C LEU A 104 3.74 7.30 1.90
N MET A 105 3.41 6.00 1.76
CA MET A 105 2.41 5.54 0.81
C MET A 105 1.01 6.04 1.16
N THR A 106 0.60 5.93 2.43
CA THR A 106 -0.67 6.48 2.90
C THR A 106 -0.74 7.98 2.64
N GLY A 107 0.34 8.70 2.95
CA GLY A 107 0.46 10.14 2.72
C GLY A 107 0.31 10.52 1.25
N ALA A 108 0.97 9.80 0.35
CA ALA A 108 0.88 10.00 -1.08
C ALA A 108 -0.54 9.75 -1.61
N LEU A 109 -1.18 8.65 -1.19
CA LEU A 109 -2.55 8.31 -1.62
C LEU A 109 -3.57 9.34 -1.12
N VAL A 110 -3.48 9.77 0.13
CA VAL A 110 -4.37 10.81 0.67
C VAL A 110 -4.13 12.15 -0.02
N THR A 111 -2.88 12.48 -0.35
CA THR A 111 -2.57 13.70 -1.13
C THR A 111 -3.19 13.62 -2.53
N LEU A 112 -3.10 12.46 -3.21
CA LEU A 112 -3.72 12.26 -4.51
C LEU A 112 -5.25 12.39 -4.44
N LEU A 113 -5.87 11.79 -3.43
CA LEU A 113 -7.31 11.94 -3.18
C LEU A 113 -7.69 13.40 -2.96
N VAL A 114 -7.00 14.11 -2.06
CA VAL A 114 -7.26 15.52 -1.80
C VAL A 114 -7.05 16.37 -3.06
N ALA A 115 -6.05 16.08 -3.89
CA ALA A 115 -5.86 16.77 -5.15
C ALA A 115 -7.05 16.58 -6.11
N LEU A 116 -7.64 15.38 -6.16
CA LEU A 116 -8.88 15.13 -6.91
C LEU A 116 -10.07 15.91 -6.33
N LEU A 117 -10.22 15.95 -5.00
CA LEU A 117 -11.26 16.75 -4.36
C LEU A 117 -11.09 18.26 -4.60
N LEU A 118 -9.86 18.77 -4.54
CA LEU A 118 -9.55 20.18 -4.84
C LEU A 118 -9.86 20.50 -6.31
N LYS A 119 -9.53 19.59 -7.23
CA LYS A 119 -9.92 19.75 -8.65
C LYS A 119 -11.43 19.71 -8.83
N ALA A 120 -12.13 18.84 -8.10
CA ALA A 120 -13.59 18.82 -8.11
C ALA A 120 -14.18 20.12 -7.56
N GLN A 121 -13.59 20.68 -6.48
CA GLN A 121 -13.97 22.00 -5.94
C GLN A 121 -13.78 23.11 -6.97
N SER A 122 -12.66 23.10 -7.70
CA SER A 122 -12.36 24.19 -8.64
C SER A 122 -13.30 24.23 -9.84
N VAL A 123 -13.98 23.12 -10.15
CA VAL A 123 -14.95 23.02 -11.24
C VAL A 123 -16.39 23.12 -10.73
N ALA A 124 -16.62 22.95 -9.43
CA ALA A 124 -17.95 23.02 -8.83
C ALA A 124 -18.53 24.44 -8.92
N GLN A 125 -19.76 24.55 -9.42
CA GLN A 125 -20.49 25.82 -9.58
C GLN A 125 -21.35 26.16 -8.33
N ASN A 126 -21.51 25.22 -7.40
CA ASN A 126 -22.34 25.36 -6.19
C ASN A 126 -21.48 25.21 -4.93
N VAL A 127 -21.49 26.23 -4.07
CA VAL A 127 -20.67 26.33 -2.86
C VAL A 127 -20.98 25.27 -1.79
N SER A 128 -22.17 24.67 -1.79
CA SER A 128 -22.65 23.78 -0.71
C SER A 128 -22.25 22.31 -0.81
N VAL A 129 -21.77 21.84 -1.96
CA VAL A 129 -21.48 20.39 -2.16
C VAL A 129 -20.09 20.03 -1.63
N LEU A 130 -19.20 21.01 -1.48
CA LEU A 130 -17.77 20.78 -1.25
C LEU A 130 -17.20 21.95 -0.41
N GLU A 131 -17.73 22.16 0.80
CA GLU A 131 -17.35 23.28 1.70
C GLU A 131 -16.04 23.05 2.49
N GLY A 132 -15.49 21.83 2.42
CA GLY A 132 -14.32 21.46 3.22
C GLY A 132 -13.07 22.24 2.82
N GLN A 133 -12.33 22.73 3.83
CA GLN A 133 -10.99 23.29 3.65
C GLN A 133 -9.97 22.15 3.44
N TYR A 134 -10.05 21.45 2.30
CA TYR A 134 -9.29 20.20 2.08
C TYR A 134 -7.77 20.39 2.10
N ALA A 135 -7.28 21.56 1.69
CA ALA A 135 -5.86 21.88 1.81
C ALA A 135 -5.40 21.93 3.29
N VAL A 136 -6.18 22.59 4.14
CA VAL A 136 -5.90 22.68 5.59
C VAL A 136 -6.03 21.31 6.25
N ALA A 137 -7.05 20.54 5.88
CA ALA A 137 -7.23 19.17 6.36
C ALA A 137 -6.06 18.26 5.94
N LEU A 138 -5.52 18.43 4.73
CA LEU A 138 -4.35 17.69 4.26
C LEU A 138 -3.09 18.06 5.07
N CYS A 139 -2.90 19.34 5.40
CA CYS A 139 -1.81 19.77 6.29
C CYS A 139 -1.92 19.11 7.67
N TRP A 140 -3.11 19.14 8.28
CA TRP A 140 -3.35 18.49 9.58
C TRP A 140 -3.15 16.97 9.51
N PHE A 141 -3.59 16.35 8.42
CA PHE A 141 -3.39 14.93 8.19
C PHE A 141 -1.89 14.59 8.11
N TRP A 142 -1.09 15.36 7.37
CA TRP A 142 0.37 15.14 7.32
C TRP A 142 1.03 15.38 8.68
N ALA A 143 0.61 16.40 9.43
CA ALA A 143 1.10 16.63 10.79
C ALA A 143 0.79 15.46 11.73
N ALA A 144 -0.43 14.93 11.69
CA ALA A 144 -0.82 13.76 12.48
C ALA A 144 -0.07 12.49 12.03
N LEU A 145 0.01 12.24 10.73
CA LEU A 145 0.68 11.08 10.16
C LEU A 145 2.17 11.06 10.51
N THR A 146 2.86 12.19 10.37
CA THR A 146 4.27 12.32 10.75
C THR A 146 4.49 12.08 12.24
N LEU A 147 3.64 12.66 13.10
CA LEU A 147 3.70 12.45 14.55
C LEU A 147 3.52 10.98 14.94
N VAL A 148 2.47 10.33 14.41
CA VAL A 148 2.18 8.91 14.68
C VAL A 148 3.30 8.01 14.17
N THR A 149 3.81 8.29 12.97
CA THR A 149 4.92 7.53 12.37
C THR A 149 6.20 7.66 13.19
N ALA A 150 6.56 8.88 13.60
CA ALA A 150 7.71 9.13 14.45
C ALA A 150 7.58 8.41 15.80
N ALA A 151 6.41 8.48 16.44
CA ALA A 151 6.15 7.77 17.69
C ALA A 151 6.26 6.24 17.54
N ALA A 152 5.69 5.67 16.49
CA ALA A 152 5.78 4.24 16.21
C ALA A 152 7.23 3.79 15.98
N ILE A 153 8.00 4.54 15.17
CA ILE A 153 9.42 4.27 14.92
C ILE A 153 10.21 4.35 16.23
N PHE A 154 9.98 5.37 17.05
CA PHE A 154 10.64 5.55 18.34
C PHE A 154 10.38 4.38 19.30
N VAL A 155 9.12 3.94 19.41
CA VAL A 155 8.76 2.77 20.23
C VAL A 155 9.44 1.50 19.71
N LEU A 156 9.45 1.28 18.39
CA LEU A 156 10.12 0.13 17.77
C LEU A 156 11.63 0.12 17.98
N GLN A 157 12.28 1.29 18.00
CA GLN A 157 13.70 1.41 18.33
C GLN A 157 13.95 1.13 19.80
N ARG A 158 13.13 1.66 20.71
CA ARG A 158 13.26 1.44 22.16
C ARG A 158 12.98 0.02 22.62
N ARG A 159 12.16 -0.73 21.90
CA ARG A 159 11.84 -2.14 22.20
C ARG A 159 12.91 -3.12 21.70
N ALA A 160 14.04 -2.65 21.15
CA ALA A 160 15.15 -3.54 20.80
C ALA A 160 15.71 -4.20 22.08
N PRO A 161 15.74 -5.54 22.18
CA PRO A 161 16.57 -6.21 23.19
C PRO A 161 18.01 -5.76 22.97
N ALA A 162 18.72 -5.42 24.06
CA ALA A 162 20.17 -5.28 24.01
C ALA A 162 20.74 -6.61 23.47
N ALA A 163 21.17 -6.61 22.22
CA ALA A 163 22.06 -7.65 21.75
C ALA A 163 23.35 -7.44 22.54
N GLY A 164 23.51 -8.24 23.60
CA GLY A 164 24.72 -8.28 24.40
C GLY A 164 25.94 -8.64 23.55
N PRO A 165 27.14 -8.25 24.03
CA PRO A 165 28.40 -8.37 23.29
C PRO A 165 28.71 -9.80 22.85
#